data_AF-A0A1V5R5Y1-F1
#
_entry.id   AF-A0A1V5R5Y1-F1
#
_cell.length_a   1.000
_cell.length_b   1.000
_cell.length_c   1.000
_cell.angle_alpha   90.00
_cell.angle_beta   90.00
_cell.angle_gamma   90.00
#
_symmetry.space_group_name_H-M   'P 1'
#
loop_
_entity.id
_entity.type
_entity.pdbx_description
1 polymer ?
#
loop_
_entity_poly.entity_id
_entity_poly.type
_entity_poly.pdbx_seq_one_letter_code
_entity_poly.pdbx_strand_id
1 'polypeptide(L)'
;MSKKVDIKTGKYQEAIHLRYNGESYPVIARKIQTPVSTVEKWFTFGGLLKDEYEKYRDEQNEKRKLQAQWIMQKSVETAASMLVALMGSPDDGVKFRACKEILDRELGSPKETIEHKGLYGTGLSYEQILRKARERPPDG
;
A
#
# COMPACT_ATOMS: atom_id res chain seq x y z
N MET A 1 -27.54 42.64 -7.45
CA MET A 1 -26.71 42.86 -6.24
C MET A 1 -26.61 41.55 -5.46
N SER A 2 -25.65 40.68 -5.79
CA SER A 2 -25.49 39.41 -5.08
C SER A 2 -24.78 39.69 -3.75
N LYS A 3 -25.49 39.57 -2.63
CA LYS A 3 -24.87 39.65 -1.29
C LYS A 3 -23.80 38.56 -1.25
N LYS A 4 -22.52 38.94 -1.13
CA LYS A 4 -21.44 37.99 -0.84
C LYS A 4 -21.75 37.39 0.53
N VAL A 5 -22.32 36.20 0.54
CA VAL A 5 -22.60 35.45 1.75
C VAL A 5 -21.26 35.03 2.34
N ASP A 6 -21.06 35.28 3.63
CA ASP A 6 -19.85 34.85 4.32
C ASP A 6 -19.91 33.33 4.57
N ILE A 7 -19.24 32.57 3.70
CA ILE A 7 -19.12 31.11 3.78
C ILE A 7 -18.35 30.67 5.04
N LYS A 8 -17.66 31.60 5.73
CA LYS A 8 -16.98 31.31 7.01
C LYS A 8 -17.92 31.33 8.22
N THR A 9 -19.22 31.54 8.02
CA THR A 9 -20.20 31.38 9.10
C THR A 9 -20.12 29.96 9.67
N GLY A 10 -20.09 29.81 11.00
CA GLY A 10 -19.90 28.50 11.66
C GLY A 10 -20.87 27.42 11.18
N LYS A 11 -22.11 27.79 10.85
CA LYS A 11 -23.13 26.90 10.28
C LYS A 11 -22.72 26.25 8.95
N TYR A 12 -22.10 27.01 8.05
CA TYR A 12 -21.67 26.49 6.74
C TYR A 12 -20.44 25.60 6.87
N GLN A 13 -19.51 25.99 7.73
CA GLN A 13 -18.34 25.17 8.06
C GLN A 13 -18.77 23.84 8.69
N GLU A 14 -19.72 23.86 9.62
CA GLU A 14 -20.28 22.65 10.23
C GLU A 14 -20.95 21.76 9.18
N ALA A 15 -21.71 22.33 8.23
CA ALA A 15 -22.30 21.57 7.13
C ALA A 15 -21.23 20.91 6.24
N ILE A 16 -20.13 21.61 5.93
CA ILE A 16 -18.99 21.08 5.16
C ILE A 16 -18.32 19.93 5.91
N HIS A 17 -18.04 20.10 7.21
CA HIS A 17 -17.45 19.06 8.05
C HIS A 17 -18.33 17.81 8.13
N LEU A 18 -19.63 17.97 8.39
CA LEU A 18 -20.57 16.86 8.45
C LEU A 18 -20.65 16.14 7.10
N ARG A 19 -20.65 16.90 5.99
CA ARG A 19 -20.67 16.31 4.65
C ARG A 19 -19.40 15.52 4.35
N TYR A 20 -18.24 16.03 4.76
CA TYR A 20 -16.96 15.34 4.62
C TYR A 20 -16.92 14.03 5.44
N ASN A 21 -17.52 14.03 6.62
CA ASN A 21 -17.63 12.84 7.48
C ASN A 21 -18.62 11.78 6.98
N GLY A 22 -19.30 12.01 5.84
CA GLY A 22 -20.19 11.05 5.21
C GLY A 22 -21.65 11.13 5.67
N GLU A 23 -22.03 12.18 6.40
CA GLU A 23 -23.42 12.38 6.84
C GLU A 23 -24.35 12.65 5.64
N SER A 24 -25.60 12.18 5.74
CA SER A 24 -26.63 12.40 4.72
C SER A 24 -27.26 13.79 4.83
N TYR A 25 -27.77 14.34 3.73
CA TYR A 25 -28.39 15.67 3.73
C TYR A 25 -29.53 15.83 4.76
N PRO A 26 -30.41 14.84 5.00
CA PRO A 26 -31.41 14.93 6.06
C PRO A 26 -30.82 14.98 7.48
N VAL A 27 -29.69 14.34 7.73
CA VAL A 27 -29.00 14.40 9.04
C VAL A 27 -28.33 15.74 9.22
N ILE A 28 -27.62 16.22 8.20
CA ILE A 28 -27.00 17.55 8.19
C ILE A 28 -28.06 18.62 8.46
N ALA A 29 -29.14 18.60 7.67
CA ALA A 29 -30.29 19.50 7.77
C ALA A 29 -30.88 19.58 9.19
N ARG A 30 -31.04 18.43 9.86
CA ARG A 30 -31.50 18.39 11.27
C ARG A 30 -30.49 19.02 12.22
N LYS A 31 -29.20 18.70 12.10
CA LYS A 31 -28.14 19.24 12.97
C LYS A 31 -28.03 20.76 12.86
N ILE A 32 -28.06 21.29 11.64
CA ILE A 32 -27.90 22.74 11.39
C ILE A 32 -29.24 23.50 11.29
N GLN A 33 -30.35 22.85 11.66
CA GLN A 33 -31.71 23.40 11.65
C GLN A 33 -32.05 24.14 10.34
N THR A 34 -31.85 23.46 9.21
CA THR A 34 -32.07 24.01 7.87
C THR A 34 -32.89 23.04 7.03
N PRO A 35 -33.81 23.50 6.17
CA PRO A 35 -34.53 22.62 5.26
C PRO A 35 -33.58 21.78 4.39
N VAL A 36 -33.92 20.50 4.20
CA VAL A 36 -33.11 19.55 3.41
C VAL A 36 -32.84 20.08 2.01
N SER A 37 -33.86 20.62 1.35
CA SER A 37 -33.76 21.18 -0.01
C SER A 37 -32.76 22.34 -0.11
N THR A 38 -32.59 23.12 0.96
CA THR A 38 -31.59 24.19 1.02
C THR A 38 -30.18 23.63 1.17
N VAL A 39 -30.01 22.61 2.01
CA VAL A 39 -28.72 21.93 2.18
C VAL A 39 -28.29 21.24 0.89
N GLU A 40 -29.21 20.56 0.21
CA GLU A 40 -28.94 19.95 -1.10
C GLU A 40 -28.44 21.00 -2.11
N LYS A 41 -29.15 22.13 -2.23
CA LYS A 41 -28.76 23.24 -3.12
C LYS A 41 -27.40 23.84 -2.80
N TRP A 42 -26.91 23.74 -1.56
CA TRP A 42 -25.58 24.22 -1.21
C TRP A 42 -24.47 23.37 -1.81
N PHE A 43 -24.69 22.06 -1.94
CA PHE A 43 -23.68 21.11 -2.42
C PHE A 43 -23.87 20.68 -3.89
N THR A 44 -24.93 21.14 -4.56
CA THR A 44 -25.11 20.96 -6.01
C THR A 44 -24.08 21.75 -6.82
N PHE A 45 -23.93 21.44 -8.11
CA PHE A 45 -23.07 22.20 -9.01
C PHE A 45 -23.47 23.68 -9.06
N GLY A 46 -22.49 24.59 -8.92
CA GLY A 46 -22.74 26.03 -8.77
C GLY A 46 -23.42 26.43 -7.44
N GLY A 47 -23.54 25.49 -6.51
CA GLY A 47 -24.11 25.69 -5.18
C GLY A 47 -23.15 26.45 -4.25
N LEU A 48 -23.73 27.10 -3.24
CA LEU A 48 -23.02 28.01 -2.34
C LEU A 48 -21.77 27.41 -1.67
N LEU A 49 -21.82 26.13 -1.30
CA LEU A 49 -20.76 25.47 -0.53
C LEU A 49 -19.98 24.45 -1.35
N LYS A 50 -20.31 24.26 -2.64
CA LYS A 50 -19.73 23.19 -3.46
C LYS A 50 -18.22 23.33 -3.62
N ASP A 51 -17.76 24.50 -4.06
CA ASP A 51 -16.35 24.75 -4.30
C ASP A 51 -15.53 24.70 -3.00
N GLU A 52 -16.08 25.26 -1.92
CA GLU A 52 -15.42 25.26 -0.61
C GLU A 52 -15.35 23.84 -0.02
N TYR A 53 -16.41 23.05 -0.19
CA TYR A 53 -16.44 21.65 0.20
C TYR A 53 -15.39 20.82 -0.58
N GLU A 54 -15.25 21.05 -1.88
CA GLU A 54 -14.25 20.33 -2.70
C GLU A 54 -12.83 20.67 -2.27
N LYS A 55 -12.52 21.95 -2.06
CA LYS A 55 -11.23 22.38 -1.51
C LYS A 55 -10.97 21.76 -0.14
N TYR A 56 -11.93 21.85 0.76
CA TYR A 56 -11.81 21.27 2.11
C TYR A 56 -11.58 19.74 2.02
N ARG A 57 -12.35 19.04 1.18
CA ARG A 57 -12.20 17.60 0.97
C ARG A 57 -10.80 17.25 0.49
N ASP A 58 -10.30 17.97 -0.51
CA ASP A 58 -9.00 17.68 -1.12
C ASP A 58 -7.86 17.98 -0.13
N GLU A 59 -7.95 19.08 0.63
CA GLU A 59 -7.00 19.40 1.70
C GLU A 59 -6.98 18.34 2.82
N GLN A 60 -8.15 17.88 3.27
CA GLN A 60 -8.22 16.83 4.29
C GLN A 60 -7.70 15.49 3.77
N ASN A 61 -7.97 15.16 2.52
CA ASN A 61 -7.47 13.94 1.90
C ASN A 61 -5.95 13.95 1.77
N GLU A 62 -5.35 15.07 1.35
CA GLU A 62 -3.89 15.20 1.30
C GLU A 62 -3.26 15.13 2.70
N LYS A 63 -3.87 15.78 3.71
CA LYS A 63 -3.41 15.64 5.11
C LYS A 63 -3.43 14.20 5.58
N ARG A 64 -4.53 13.48 5.33
CA ARG A 64 -4.66 12.05 5.69
C ARG A 64 -3.64 11.18 4.96
N LYS A 65 -3.40 11.46 3.68
CA LYS A 65 -2.40 10.74 2.87
C LYS A 65 -0.99 10.94 3.42
N LEU A 66 -0.60 12.18 3.70
CA LEU A 66 0.71 12.50 4.31
C LEU A 66 0.86 11.83 5.68
N GLN A 67 -0.18 11.88 6.51
CA GLN A 67 -0.18 11.22 7.81
C GLN A 67 -0.03 9.69 7.67
N ALA A 68 -0.75 9.07 6.73
CA ALA A 68 -0.63 7.64 6.46
C ALA A 68 0.78 7.27 5.97
N GLN A 69 1.37 8.06 5.06
CA GLN A 69 2.74 7.86 4.60
C GLN A 69 3.74 7.96 5.77
N TRP A 70 3.59 8.94 6.64
CA TRP A 70 4.44 9.11 7.82
C TRP A 70 4.32 7.92 8.79
N ILE A 71 3.10 7.47 9.08
CA ILE A 71 2.86 6.28 9.93
C ILE A 71 3.53 5.04 9.31
N MET A 72 3.38 4.84 8.00
CA MET A 72 4.00 3.72 7.29
C MET A 72 5.53 3.79 7.32
N GLN A 73 6.12 4.97 7.15
CA GLN A 73 7.56 5.13 7.25
C GLN A 73 8.07 4.78 8.66
N LYS A 74 7.36 5.25 9.69
CA LYS A 74 7.71 4.96 11.09
C LYS A 74 7.51 3.49 11.45
N SER A 75 6.49 2.83 10.93
CA SER A 75 6.26 1.42 11.16
C SER A 75 7.33 0.56 10.49
N VAL A 76 7.79 0.92 9.29
CA VAL A 76 8.92 0.27 8.60
C VAL A 76 10.21 0.43 9.39
N GLU A 77 10.53 1.64 9.86
CA GLU A 77 11.70 1.90 10.72
C GLU A 77 11.68 1.06 12.00
N THR A 78 10.50 0.96 12.64
CA THR A 78 10.30 0.16 13.83
C THR A 78 10.47 -1.34 13.55
N ALA A 79 9.87 -1.83 12.46
CA ALA A 79 9.98 -3.23 12.05
C ALA A 79 11.42 -3.63 11.72
N ALA A 80 12.17 -2.76 11.03
CA ALA A 80 13.59 -2.96 10.77
C ALA A 80 14.40 -3.04 12.07
N SER A 81 14.15 -2.12 13.02
CA SER A 81 14.80 -2.14 14.34
C SER A 81 14.51 -3.42 15.12
N MET A 82 13.26 -3.90 15.06
CA MET A 82 12.87 -5.17 15.67
C MET A 82 13.56 -6.37 15.03
N LEU A 83 13.66 -6.42 13.70
CA LEU A 83 14.37 -7.49 12.99
C LEU A 83 15.84 -7.58 13.43
N VAL A 84 16.53 -6.44 13.56
CA VAL A 84 17.90 -6.39 14.07
C VAL A 84 17.96 -6.89 15.52
N ALA A 85 17.02 -6.47 16.37
CA ALA A 85 16.98 -6.94 17.76
C ALA A 85 16.77 -8.46 17.88
N LEU A 86 15.97 -9.07 16.98
CA LEU A 86 15.73 -10.51 16.96
C LEU A 86 16.97 -11.34 16.63
N MET A 87 18.01 -10.75 15.99
CA MET A 87 19.31 -11.42 15.83
C MET A 87 20.00 -11.67 17.18
N GLY A 88 19.69 -10.89 18.22
CA GLY A 88 20.16 -11.10 19.58
C GLY A 88 19.33 -12.10 20.39
N SER A 89 18.31 -12.73 19.79
CA SER A 89 17.43 -13.67 20.48
C SER A 89 18.20 -14.88 21.04
N PRO A 90 17.84 -15.39 22.24
CA PRO A 90 18.38 -16.64 22.77
C PRO A 90 17.87 -17.88 22.01
N ASP A 91 16.78 -17.76 21.24
CA ASP A 91 16.26 -18.82 20.36
C ASP A 91 16.96 -18.76 19.00
N ASP A 92 17.71 -19.81 18.68
CA ASP A 92 18.47 -19.92 17.43
C ASP A 92 17.59 -19.98 16.18
N GLY A 93 16.37 -20.50 16.27
CA GLY A 93 15.42 -20.51 15.16
C GLY A 93 14.92 -19.10 14.83
N VAL A 94 14.68 -18.27 15.86
CA VAL A 94 14.30 -16.86 15.69
C VAL A 94 15.48 -16.05 15.13
N LYS A 95 16.68 -16.25 15.68
CA LYS A 95 17.92 -15.62 15.23
C LYS A 95 18.22 -15.94 13.77
N PHE A 96 18.16 -17.22 13.39
CA PHE A 96 18.41 -17.66 12.02
C PHE A 96 17.43 -17.02 11.03
N ARG A 97 16.13 -17.00 11.37
CA ARG A 97 15.11 -16.35 10.54
C ARG A 97 15.37 -14.86 10.39
N ALA A 98 15.69 -14.14 11.47
CA ALA A 98 16.02 -12.72 11.39
C ALA A 98 17.24 -12.45 10.50
N CYS A 99 18.32 -13.22 10.64
CA CYS A 99 19.51 -13.11 9.80
C CYS A 99 19.20 -13.39 8.32
N LYS A 100 18.48 -14.48 8.02
CA LYS A 100 18.07 -14.83 6.66
C LYS A 100 17.24 -13.73 6.02
N GLU A 101 16.28 -13.19 6.76
CA GLU A 101 15.33 -12.18 6.30
C GLU A 101 16.00 -10.82 6.03
N ILE A 102 17.10 -10.50 6.74
CA ILE A 102 17.96 -9.33 6.44
C ILE A 102 18.80 -9.60 5.17
N LEU A 103 19.44 -10.77 5.09
CA LEU A 103 20.27 -11.13 3.93
C LEU A 103 19.45 -11.21 2.63
N ASP A 104 18.23 -11.77 2.68
CA ASP A 104 17.32 -11.85 1.54
C ASP A 104 16.88 -10.45 1.04
N ARG A 105 16.81 -9.44 1.93
CA ARG A 105 16.51 -8.04 1.53
C ARG A 105 17.68 -7.34 0.87
N GLU A 106 18.90 -7.55 1.37
CA GLU A 106 20.11 -6.86 0.87
C GLU A 106 20.70 -7.53 -0.37
N LEU A 107 20.74 -8.86 -0.40
CA LEU A 107 21.37 -9.66 -1.45
C LEU A 107 20.36 -10.22 -2.46
N GLY A 108 19.06 -10.06 -2.18
CA GLY A 108 17.98 -10.69 -2.90
C GLY A 108 17.72 -12.12 -2.40
N SER A 109 16.49 -12.59 -2.57
CA SER A 109 16.18 -13.99 -2.35
C SER A 109 16.87 -14.85 -3.42
N PRO A 110 17.25 -16.10 -3.11
CA PRO A 110 17.76 -17.01 -4.11
C PRO A 110 16.78 -17.08 -5.28
N LYS A 111 17.26 -16.79 -6.50
CA LYS A 111 16.50 -17.01 -7.73
C LYS A 111 16.06 -18.47 -7.73
N GLU A 112 14.83 -18.74 -8.20
CA GLU A 112 14.25 -20.08 -8.30
C GLU A 112 15.32 -21.12 -8.64
N THR A 113 15.32 -22.23 -7.92
CA THR A 113 16.15 -23.39 -8.28
C THR A 113 15.88 -23.69 -9.75
N ILE A 114 16.85 -23.39 -10.60
CA ILE A 114 16.79 -23.72 -12.01
C ILE A 114 16.77 -25.25 -12.03
N GLU A 115 15.58 -25.83 -12.19
CA GLU A 115 15.50 -27.21 -12.62
C GLU A 115 16.20 -27.25 -13.98
N HIS A 116 17.41 -27.80 -14.02
CA HIS A 116 18.10 -28.08 -15.26
C HIS A 116 17.26 -29.08 -16.07
N LYS A 117 16.30 -28.60 -16.85
CA LYS A 117 15.81 -29.32 -18.03
C LYS A 117 16.82 -29.10 -19.16
N GLY A 118 17.99 -29.73 -19.02
CA GLY A 118 19.11 -29.61 -19.95
C GLY A 118 19.75 -30.95 -20.27
N LEU A 119 19.37 -31.51 -21.43
CA LEU A 119 20.14 -32.37 -22.35
C LEU A 119 20.77 -33.69 -21.89
N TYR A 120 20.50 -34.20 -20.69
CA TYR A 120 20.58 -35.66 -20.46
C TYR A 120 19.20 -36.33 -20.58
N GLY A 121 18.45 -35.90 -21.60
CA GLY A 121 17.29 -36.61 -22.13
C GLY A 121 17.69 -37.65 -23.17
N THR A 122 18.88 -38.24 -23.07
CA THR A 122 19.17 -39.49 -23.77
C THR A 122 18.80 -40.58 -22.79
N GLY A 123 17.87 -41.46 -23.15
CA GLY A 123 17.51 -42.64 -22.36
C GLY A 123 18.66 -43.66 -22.29
N LEU A 124 19.86 -43.19 -21.97
CA LEU A 124 21.07 -43.96 -21.85
C LEU A 124 21.32 -44.22 -20.37
N SER A 125 21.20 -45.49 -19.99
CA SER A 125 21.66 -46.02 -18.71
C SER A 125 23.12 -45.65 -18.46
N TYR A 126 23.51 -45.52 -17.20
CA TYR A 126 24.87 -45.24 -16.75
C TYR A 126 25.92 -46.13 -17.46
N GLU A 127 25.58 -47.41 -17.68
CA GLU A 127 26.38 -48.37 -18.45
C GLU A 127 26.64 -47.94 -19.91
N GLN A 128 25.64 -47.34 -20.57
CA GLN A 128 25.76 -46.90 -21.96
C GLN A 128 26.63 -45.65 -22.09
N ILE A 129 26.64 -44.78 -21.08
CA ILE A 129 27.53 -43.62 -21.00
C ILE A 129 28.99 -44.08 -20.85
N LEU A 130 29.23 -45.04 -19.96
CA LEU A 130 30.57 -45.61 -19.76
C LEU A 130 31.07 -46.37 -21.00
N ARG A 131 30.19 -47.05 -21.73
CA ARG A 131 30.55 -47.74 -22.98
C ARG A 131 30.98 -46.76 -24.07
N LYS A 132 30.22 -45.68 -24.26
CA LYS A 132 30.50 -44.66 -25.27
C LYS A 132 31.77 -43.86 -24.97
N ALA A 133 32.10 -43.69 -23.69
CA ALA A 133 33.36 -43.08 -23.26
C ALA A 133 34.60 -43.99 -23.45
N ARG A 134 34.40 -45.32 -23.59
CA ARG A 134 35.48 -46.30 -23.87
C ARG A 134 35.71 -46.53 -25.36
N GLU A 135 34.73 -46.20 -26.20
CA GLU A 135 34.92 -46.19 -27.65
C GLU A 135 35.88 -45.04 -27.98
N ARG A 136 37.16 -45.36 -28.24
CA ARG A 136 38.12 -44.38 -28.77
C ARG A 136 37.55 -43.77 -30.05
N PRO A 137 37.70 -42.46 -30.28
CA PRO A 137 37.33 -41.87 -31.56
C PRO A 137 38.08 -42.63 -32.66
N PRO A 138 37.45 -42.95 -33.81
CA PRO A 138 38.20 -43.47 -34.94
C PRO A 138 39.27 -42.42 -35.27
N ASP A 139 40.52 -42.87 -35.36
CA ASP A 139 41.60 -42.05 -35.90
C ASP A 139 41.14 -41.54 -37.28
N GLY A 140 41.39 -40.24 -37.52
CA GLY A 140 40.85 -39.42 -38.62
C GLY A 140 40.61 -40.09 -39.97
#